data_AF-A0A2R5GBI9-F1
#
_entry.id   AF-A0A2R5GBI9-F1
#
_cell.length_a   1.000
_cell.length_b   1.000
_cell.length_c   1.000
_cell.angle_alpha   90.00
_cell.angle_beta   90.00
_cell.angle_gamma   90.00
#
_symmetry.space_group_name_H-M   'P 1'
#
loop_
_entity.id
_entity.type
_entity.pdbx_description
1 polymer ?
#
loop_
_entity_poly.entity_id
_entity_poly.type
_entity_poly.pdbx_seq_one_letter_code
_entity_poly.pdbx_strand_id
1 'polypeptide(L)'
;MSEGVSTKYMALLAAAPAISDNCLDQNRAFIKCKQKDGNPAACLSEGEKVTACALKVRQFNRCREEQKAFEVCFAAEDVEEN
;
A
#
# COMPACT_ATOMS: atom_id res chain seq x y z
N MET A 1 -12.27 16.21 18.79
CA MET A 1 -11.11 16.58 17.96
C MET A 1 -10.29 15.31 17.81
N SER A 2 -10.47 14.60 16.71
CA SER A 2 -9.83 13.32 16.40
C SER A 2 -8.48 13.59 15.73
N GLU A 3 -7.47 13.83 16.55
CA GLU A 3 -6.07 13.95 16.12
C GLU A 3 -5.34 12.68 16.62
N GLY A 4 -4.84 11.84 15.71
CA GLY A 4 -3.90 10.79 16.11
C GLY A 4 -3.75 9.55 15.22
N VAL A 5 -4.77 9.12 14.47
CA VAL A 5 -4.60 8.00 13.54
C VAL A 5 -3.90 8.53 12.28
N SER A 6 -2.73 7.99 11.96
CA SER A 6 -2.03 8.28 10.69
C SER A 6 -2.87 7.77 9.52
N THR A 7 -3.80 8.61 9.05
CA THR A 7 -4.78 8.29 8.00
C THR A 7 -4.14 7.76 6.72
N LYS A 8 -2.90 8.16 6.42
CA LYS A 8 -2.15 7.69 5.26
C LYS A 8 -1.68 6.24 5.39
N TYR A 9 -1.32 5.81 6.60
CA TYR A 9 -0.93 4.42 6.86
C TYR A 9 -2.14 3.49 6.73
N MET A 10 -3.27 3.87 7.31
CA MET A 10 -4.52 3.09 7.21
C MET A 10 -5.02 3.00 5.77
N ALA A 11 -4.95 4.09 5.01
CA ALA A 11 -5.25 4.06 3.58
C ALA A 11 -4.38 3.08 2.79
N LEU A 12 -3.10 2.94 3.16
CA LEU A 12 -2.20 1.98 2.53
C LEU A 12 -2.53 0.54 2.92
N LEU A 13 -2.80 0.28 4.20
CA LEU A 13 -3.20 -1.05 4.68
C LEU A 13 -4.52 -1.50 4.05
N ALA A 14 -5.50 -0.60 4.00
CA ALA A 14 -6.78 -0.86 3.36
C ALA A 14 -6.65 -1.22 1.88
N ALA A 15 -5.72 -0.58 1.17
CA ALA A 15 -5.47 -0.85 -0.23
C ALA A 15 -4.49 -2.01 -0.48
N ALA A 16 -3.87 -2.57 0.55
CA ALA A 16 -2.82 -3.58 0.40
C ALA A 16 -3.27 -4.83 -0.38
N PRO A 17 -4.47 -5.41 -0.16
CA PRO A 17 -4.93 -6.55 -0.96
C PRO A 17 -5.04 -6.20 -2.45
N ALA A 18 -5.59 -5.02 -2.77
CA ALA A 18 -5.74 -4.56 -4.14
C ALA A 18 -4.38 -4.28 -4.81
N ILE A 19 -3.43 -3.70 -4.07
CA ILE A 19 -2.06 -3.49 -4.55
C ILE A 19 -1.37 -4.83 -4.79
N SER A 20 -1.52 -5.79 -3.87
CA SER A 20 -0.94 -7.14 -3.99
C SER A 20 -1.38 -7.83 -5.29
N ASP A 21 -2.69 -7.83 -5.57
CA ASP A 21 -3.25 -8.52 -6.74
C ASP A 21 -2.96 -7.77 -8.05
N ASN A 22 -3.17 -6.45 -8.09
CA ASN A 22 -3.03 -5.69 -9.32
C ASN A 22 -1.56 -5.40 -9.71
N CYS A 23 -0.64 -5.43 -8.73
CA CYS A 23 0.78 -5.11 -8.94
C CYS A 23 1.71 -6.31 -8.67
N LEU A 24 1.17 -7.53 -8.72
CA LEU A 24 1.90 -8.76 -8.39
C LEU A 24 3.22 -8.89 -9.16
N ASP A 25 3.21 -8.62 -10.47
CA ASP A 25 4.38 -8.80 -11.33
C ASP A 25 5.48 -7.79 -11.03
N GLN A 26 5.13 -6.51 -10.83
CA GLN A 26 6.07 -5.45 -10.45
C GLN A 26 6.67 -5.75 -9.08
N ASN A 27 5.83 -6.16 -8.11
CA ASN A 27 6.27 -6.51 -6.76
C ASN A 27 7.24 -7.71 -6.78
N ARG A 28 6.92 -8.76 -7.54
CA ARG A 28 7.80 -9.93 -7.69
C ARG A 28 9.13 -9.57 -8.35
N ALA A 29 9.12 -8.74 -9.38
CA ALA A 29 10.34 -8.28 -10.04
C ALA A 29 11.25 -7.50 -9.07
N PHE A 30 10.67 -6.60 -8.28
CA PHE A 30 11.40 -5.82 -7.28
C PHE A 30 11.99 -6.71 -6.17
N ILE A 31 11.20 -7.65 -5.63
CA ILE A 31 11.70 -8.58 -4.60
C ILE A 31 12.83 -9.46 -5.15
N LYS A 32 12.69 -9.99 -6.37
CA LYS A 32 13.77 -10.76 -7.02
C LYS A 32 15.03 -9.93 -7.21
N CYS A 33 14.90 -8.66 -7.57
CA CYS A 33 16.06 -7.76 -7.67
C CYS A 33 16.78 -7.62 -6.32
N LYS A 34 16.02 -7.33 -5.25
CA LYS A 34 16.58 -7.19 -3.88
C LYS A 34 17.22 -8.48 -3.35
N GLN A 35 16.71 -9.65 -3.75
CA GLN A 35 17.29 -10.93 -3.39
C GLN A 35 18.62 -11.20 -4.10
N LYS A 36 18.78 -10.66 -5.31
CA LYS A 36 20.00 -10.79 -6.12
C LYS A 36 21.08 -9.80 -5.68
N ASP A 37 20.69 -8.57 -5.33
CA ASP A 37 21.59 -7.49 -4.96
C ASP A 37 21.06 -6.73 -3.73
N GLY A 38 21.88 -6.67 -2.69
CA GLY A 38 21.56 -5.96 -1.45
C GLY A 38 21.68 -4.44 -1.57
N ASN A 39 22.30 -3.90 -2.64
CA ASN A 39 22.39 -2.48 -2.91
C ASN A 39 21.03 -1.93 -3.39
N PRO A 40 20.35 -1.06 -2.63
CA PRO A 40 19.04 -0.51 -3.02
C PRO A 40 19.08 0.26 -4.34
N ALA A 41 20.20 0.90 -4.67
CA ALA A 41 20.35 1.68 -5.91
C ALA A 41 20.27 0.81 -7.17
N ALA A 42 20.62 -0.48 -7.07
CA ALA A 42 20.58 -1.42 -8.19
C ALA A 42 19.14 -1.76 -8.64
N CYS A 43 18.14 -1.55 -7.77
CA CYS A 43 16.75 -1.93 -8.00
C CYS A 43 15.80 -0.72 -8.14
N LEU A 44 16.33 0.48 -8.40
CA LEU A 44 15.51 1.70 -8.50
C LEU A 44 14.48 1.62 -9.63
N SER A 45 14.85 1.07 -10.79
CA SER A 45 13.91 0.92 -11.92
C SER A 45 12.72 0.03 -11.57
N GLU A 46 12.94 -1.07 -10.87
CA GLU A 46 11.89 -1.97 -10.40
C GLU A 46 11.04 -1.30 -9.32
N GLY A 47 11.66 -0.52 -8.42
CA GLY A 47 10.96 0.25 -7.39
C GLY A 47 10.05 1.34 -7.98
N GLU A 48 10.49 2.04 -9.02
CA GLU A 48 9.67 3.00 -9.77
C GLU A 48 8.45 2.31 -10.41
N LYS A 49 8.62 1.11 -10.97
CA LYS A 49 7.51 0.33 -11.56
C LYS A 49 6.48 -0.09 -10.50
N VAL A 50 6.93 -0.53 -9.32
CA VAL A 50 6.05 -0.83 -8.18
C VAL A 50 5.25 0.40 -7.78
N THR A 51 5.94 1.53 -7.59
CA THR A 51 5.32 2.79 -7.18
C THR A 51 4.31 3.29 -8.21
N ALA A 52 4.67 3.26 -9.50
CA ALA A 52 3.80 3.64 -10.59
C ALA A 52 2.56 2.73 -10.72
N CYS A 53 2.69 1.44 -10.38
CA CYS A 53 1.55 0.52 -10.35
C CYS A 53 0.62 0.82 -9.17
N ALA A 54 1.16 0.97 -7.95
CA ALA A 54 0.37 1.25 -6.75
C ALA A 54 -0.47 2.53 -6.89
N LEU A 55 0.11 3.58 -7.49
CA LEU A 55 -0.60 4.84 -7.78
C LEU A 55 -1.77 4.70 -8.78
N LYS A 56 -1.78 3.64 -9.60
CA LYS A 56 -2.83 3.38 -10.60
C LYS A 56 -3.98 2.51 -10.07
N VAL A 57 -3.85 1.93 -8.87
CA VAL A 57 -4.90 1.08 -8.30
C VAL A 57 -6.20 1.88 -8.20
N ARG A 58 -7.22 1.45 -8.94
CA ARG A 58 -8.43 2.26 -9.20
C ARG A 58 -9.44 2.30 -8.07
N GLN A 59 -9.27 1.48 -7.03
CA GLN A 59 -10.18 1.44 -5.87
C GLN A 59 -10.28 2.82 -5.20
N PHE A 60 -9.15 3.55 -5.11
CA PHE A 60 -9.07 4.94 -4.62
C PHE A 60 -9.94 5.96 -5.37
N ASN A 61 -10.29 5.69 -6.63
CA ASN A 61 -10.98 6.66 -7.48
C ASN A 61 -12.46 6.32 -7.71
N ARG A 62 -12.84 5.04 -7.69
CA ARG A 62 -14.24 4.62 -7.96
C ARG A 62 -15.07 4.44 -6.69
N CYS A 63 -14.48 3.94 -5.61
CA CYS A 63 -15.18 3.56 -4.38
C CYS A 63 -14.68 4.38 -3.19
N ARG A 64 -14.53 5.70 -3.40
CA ARG A 64 -13.84 6.59 -2.45
C ARG A 64 -14.54 6.66 -1.09
N GLU A 65 -15.87 6.61 -1.08
CA GLU A 65 -16.63 6.71 0.18
C GLU A 65 -16.62 5.38 0.94
N GLU A 66 -16.76 4.25 0.24
CA GLU A 66 -16.62 2.91 0.81
C GLU A 66 -15.21 2.68 1.35
N GLN A 67 -14.20 3.18 0.63
CA GLN A 67 -12.82 3.11 1.07
C GLN A 67 -12.59 3.92 2.35
N LYS A 68 -13.08 5.16 2.42
CA LYS A 68 -13.00 5.95 3.66
C LYS A 68 -13.70 5.25 4.83
N ALA A 69 -14.87 4.66 4.58
CA ALA A 69 -15.60 3.92 5.61
C ALA A 69 -14.78 2.70 6.09
N PHE A 70 -14.15 1.97 5.17
CA PHE A 70 -13.27 0.86 5.48
C PHE A 70 -12.02 1.32 6.26
N GLU A 71 -11.36 2.41 5.86
CA GLU A 71 -10.21 2.97 6.56
C GLU A 71 -10.54 3.36 8.00
N VAL A 72 -11.72 3.96 8.23
CA VAL A 72 -12.21 4.30 9.58
C VAL A 72 -12.49 3.05 10.42
N CYS A 73 -13.08 2.01 9.81
CA CYS A 73 -13.31 0.73 10.48
C CYS A 73 -12.00 0.05 10.87
N PHE A 74 -11.05 0.00 9.93
CA PHE A 74 -9.73 -0.59 10.13
C PHE A 74 -8.94 0.14 11.23
N ALA A 75 -9.01 1.48 11.24
CA ALA A 75 -8.40 2.30 12.28
C ALA A 75 -9.00 2.10 13.69
N ALA A 76 -10.26 1.65 13.78
CA ALA A 76 -10.92 1.41 15.06
C ALA A 76 -10.47 0.09 15.73
N GLU A 77 -9.84 -0.82 14.98
CA GLU A 77 -9.33 -2.10 15.50
C GLU A 77 -7.96 -1.98 16.20
N ASP A 78 -7.24 -0.84 16.05
CA ASP A 78 -5.93 -0.60 16.68
C ASP A 78 -6.01 -0.07 18.14
N VAL A 79 -7.17 -0.17 18.79
CA VAL A 79 -7.36 0.15 20.23
C VAL A 79 -7.58 -1.14 21.04
N GLU A 80 -6.58 -2.01 21.07
CA GLU A 80 -6.35 -2.89 22.22
C GLU A 80 -4.92 -2.65 22.70
N GLU A 81 -4.78 -1.62 23.55
CA GLU A 81 -3.59 -1.38 24.37
C GLU A 81 -3.51 -2.50 25.42
N ASN A 82 -2.42 -3.26 25.42
CA ASN A 82 -2.02 -4.09 26.56
C ASN A 82 -0.80 -3.46 27.24
#